data_AF-A0A1Q8ZRK3-F1
#
_entry.id   AF-A0A1Q8ZRK3-F1
#
_cell.length_a   1.000
_cell.length_b   1.000
_cell.length_c   1.000
_cell.angle_alpha   90.00
_cell.angle_beta   90.00
_cell.angle_gamma   90.00
#
_symmetry.space_group_name_H-M   'P 1'
#
loop_
_entity.id
_entity.type
_entity.pdbx_description
1 polymer ?
#
loop_
_entity_poly.entity_id
_entity_poly.type
_entity_poly.pdbx_seq_one_letter_code
_entity_poly.pdbx_strand_id
1 'polypeptide(L)'
;MSASPRSLPCKTCGAHFSQPVTNGRPSRFCSEACRTIDRKRTRDAWNGQKAADREAARAHLICRTCQQPFSAETSRAGRKPVFCSAECRRADHIANLRSWRESRRPEPD
;
A
#
# COMPACT_ATOMS: atom_id res chain seq x y z
N MET A 1 -32.28 31.77 -25.14
CA MET A 1 -30.86 31.40 -25.31
C MET A 1 -30.71 29.93 -24.94
N SER A 2 -30.74 29.05 -25.93
CA SER A 2 -30.60 27.60 -25.71
C SER A 2 -29.12 27.29 -25.47
N ALA A 3 -28.76 26.91 -24.25
CA ALA A 3 -27.42 26.41 -23.97
C ALA A 3 -27.22 25.09 -24.75
N SER A 4 -26.40 25.11 -25.79
CA SER A 4 -25.97 23.89 -26.47
C SER A 4 -25.44 22.90 -25.43
N PRO A 5 -25.90 21.64 -25.42
CA PRO A 5 -25.40 20.65 -24.47
C PRO A 5 -23.89 20.55 -24.67
N ARG A 6 -23.12 20.84 -23.62
CA ARG A 6 -21.66 20.69 -23.66
C ARG A 6 -21.35 19.23 -23.95
N SER A 7 -20.90 18.95 -25.17
CA SER A 7 -20.40 17.62 -25.52
C SER A 7 -19.07 17.42 -24.81
N LEU A 8 -18.91 16.27 -24.17
CA LEU A 8 -17.70 15.93 -23.42
C LEU A 8 -17.12 14.63 -23.95
N PRO A 9 -15.78 14.51 -24.00
CA PRO A 9 -15.14 13.27 -24.41
C PRO A 9 -15.33 12.20 -23.33
N CYS A 10 -15.69 10.98 -23.76
CA CYS A 10 -15.77 9.83 -22.88
C CYS A 10 -14.37 9.46 -22.35
N LYS A 11 -14.24 9.30 -21.04
CA LYS A 11 -12.96 8.91 -20.39
C LYS A 11 -12.41 7.57 -20.91
N THR A 12 -13.27 6.67 -21.37
CA THR A 12 -12.87 5.31 -21.76
C THR A 12 -12.54 5.20 -23.25
N CYS A 13 -13.40 5.72 -24.12
CA CYS A 13 -13.28 5.56 -25.57
C CYS A 13 -12.98 6.86 -26.33
N GLY A 14 -12.96 8.02 -25.67
CA GLY A 14 -12.69 9.32 -26.29
C GLY A 14 -13.85 9.91 -27.10
N ALA A 15 -14.91 9.14 -27.37
CA ALA A 15 -16.07 9.63 -28.14
C ALA A 15 -16.75 10.80 -27.43
N HIS A 16 -17.09 11.85 -28.19
CA HIS A 16 -17.87 12.98 -27.69
C HIS A 16 -19.34 12.54 -27.56
N PHE A 17 -19.94 12.82 -26.42
CA PHE A 17 -21.36 12.50 -26.17
C PHE A 17 -22.08 13.67 -25.53
N SER A 18 -23.37 13.80 -25.87
CA SER A 18 -24.27 14.75 -25.24
C SER A 18 -24.64 14.22 -23.86
N GLN A 19 -24.28 14.97 -22.83
CA GLN A 19 -24.28 14.50 -21.46
C GLN A 19 -25.71 14.38 -20.90
N PRO A 20 -26.22 13.19 -20.57
CA PRO A 20 -27.41 13.08 -19.73
C PRO A 20 -27.04 13.49 -18.30
N VAL A 21 -27.76 14.45 -17.72
CA VAL A 21 -27.58 14.85 -16.33
C VAL A 21 -28.21 13.78 -15.43
N THR A 22 -27.47 12.73 -15.11
CA THR A 22 -27.96 11.70 -14.17
C THR A 22 -27.66 12.15 -12.74
N ASN A 23 -28.69 12.32 -11.90
CA ASN A 23 -28.57 12.68 -10.48
C ASN A 23 -27.72 13.95 -10.21
N GLY A 24 -27.81 14.96 -11.06
CA GLY A 24 -27.10 16.24 -10.90
C GLY A 24 -25.58 16.17 -11.08
N ARG A 25 -25.00 15.01 -11.44
CA ARG A 25 -23.57 14.88 -11.72
C ARG A 25 -23.32 14.65 -13.22
N PRO A 26 -22.44 15.43 -13.85
CA PRO A 26 -22.05 15.21 -15.23
C PRO A 26 -21.41 13.83 -15.41
N SER A 27 -22.00 12.95 -16.24
CA SER A 27 -21.37 11.68 -16.59
C SER A 27 -20.08 11.94 -17.37
N ARG A 28 -19.01 11.20 -17.06
CA ARG A 28 -17.74 11.19 -17.84
C ARG A 28 -17.70 10.06 -18.87
N PHE A 29 -18.78 9.29 -18.99
CA PHE A 29 -18.85 8.10 -19.82
C PHE A 29 -20.06 8.17 -20.75
N CYS A 30 -19.85 7.85 -22.02
CA CYS A 30 -20.93 7.81 -23.02
C CYS A 30 -21.89 6.63 -22.84
N SER A 31 -21.50 5.61 -22.08
CA SER A 31 -22.32 4.42 -21.80
C SER A 31 -21.89 3.73 -20.50
N GLU A 32 -22.79 2.92 -19.93
CA GLU A 32 -22.48 2.09 -18.77
C GLU A 32 -21.41 1.03 -19.09
N ALA A 33 -21.31 0.60 -20.36
CA ALA A 33 -20.22 -0.27 -20.82
C ALA A 33 -18.85 0.42 -20.66
N CYS A 34 -18.72 1.68 -21.10
CA CYS A 34 -17.50 2.46 -20.92
C CYS A 34 -17.15 2.65 -19.44
N ARG A 35 -18.16 2.88 -18.59
CA ARG A 35 -17.97 3.00 -17.15
C ARG A 35 -17.49 1.69 -16.51
N THR A 36 -18.02 0.56 -16.94
CA THR A 36 -17.65 -0.77 -16.43
C THR A 36 -16.20 -1.10 -16.80
N ILE A 37 -15.78 -0.78 -18.03
CA ILE A 37 -14.39 -0.95 -18.48
C ILE A 37 -13.43 -0.09 -17.63
N ASP A 38 -13.75 1.18 -17.39
CA ASP A 38 -12.92 2.06 -16.56
C ASP A 38 -12.81 1.56 -15.12
N ARG A 39 -13.92 1.08 -14.53
CA ARG A 39 -13.92 0.44 -13.21
C ARG A 39 -13.04 -0.80 -13.19
N LYS A 40 -13.11 -1.66 -14.22
CA LYS A 40 -12.27 -2.84 -14.33
C LYS A 40 -10.79 -2.46 -14.42
N ARG A 41 -10.43 -1.52 -15.31
CA ARG A 41 -9.05 -0.99 -15.44
C ARG A 41 -8.52 -0.44 -14.12
N THR A 42 -9.34 0.34 -13.41
CA THR A 42 -8.96 0.92 -12.11
C THR A 42 -8.70 -0.16 -11.07
N ARG A 43 -9.57 -1.17 -11.01
CA ARG A 43 -9.41 -2.32 -10.10
C ARG A 43 -8.16 -3.14 -10.45
N ASP A 44 -7.93 -3.41 -11.72
CA ASP A 44 -6.79 -4.19 -12.18
C ASP A 44 -5.47 -3.45 -11.90
N ALA A 45 -5.44 -2.13 -12.11
CA ALA A 45 -4.30 -1.29 -11.74
C ALA A 45 -4.01 -1.31 -10.23
N TRP A 46 -5.05 -1.20 -9.39
CA TRP A 46 -4.89 -1.30 -7.93
C TRP A 46 -4.41 -2.67 -7.47
N ASN A 47 -4.92 -3.75 -8.09
CA ASN A 47 -4.45 -5.11 -7.82
C ASN A 47 -2.99 -5.31 -8.26
N GLY A 48 -2.60 -4.76 -9.41
CA GLY A 48 -1.21 -4.77 -9.88
C GLY A 48 -0.28 -4.02 -8.92
N GLN A 49 -0.69 -2.85 -8.43
CA GLN A 49 0.07 -2.10 -7.43
C GLN A 49 0.24 -2.89 -6.13
N LYS A 50 -0.81 -3.53 -5.62
CA LYS A 50 -0.72 -4.41 -4.45
C LYS A 50 0.21 -5.60 -4.65
N ALA A 51 0.27 -6.16 -5.85
CA ALA A 51 1.21 -7.23 -6.17
C ALA A 51 2.66 -6.71 -6.13
N ALA A 52 2.92 -5.54 -6.72
CA ALA A 52 4.23 -4.88 -6.66
C ALA A 52 4.64 -4.53 -5.22
N ASP A 53 3.72 -4.02 -4.40
CA ASP A 53 3.97 -3.72 -2.98
C ASP A 53 4.30 -4.99 -2.17
N ARG A 54 3.62 -6.11 -2.45
CA ARG A 54 3.94 -7.41 -1.85
C ARG A 54 5.33 -7.91 -2.26
N GLU A 55 5.69 -7.73 -3.52
CA GLU A 55 7.01 -8.10 -4.02
C GLU A 55 8.11 -7.21 -3.41
N ALA A 56 7.87 -5.90 -3.32
CA ALA A 56 8.76 -4.98 -2.62
C ALA A 56 8.86 -5.30 -1.11
N ALA A 57 7.79 -5.80 -0.49
CA ALA A 57 7.82 -6.26 0.90
C ALA A 57 8.61 -7.57 1.08
N ARG A 58 8.78 -8.37 0.03
CA ARG A 58 9.65 -9.56 0.00
C ARG A 58 11.13 -9.22 -0.18
N ALA A 59 11.48 -7.96 -0.47
CA ALA A 59 12.86 -7.52 -0.54
C ALA A 59 13.62 -7.83 0.75
N HIS A 60 14.92 -8.13 0.61
CA HIS A 60 15.80 -8.51 1.72
C HIS A 60 15.81 -7.42 2.80
N LEU A 61 15.41 -7.79 4.02
CA LEU A 61 15.55 -6.98 5.22
C LEU A 61 16.85 -7.35 5.94
N ILE A 62 17.42 -6.43 6.70
CA ILE A 62 18.61 -6.70 7.51
C ILE A 62 18.19 -7.01 8.95
N CYS A 63 18.61 -8.16 9.48
CA CYS A 63 18.33 -8.53 10.87
C CYS A 63 19.08 -7.61 11.83
N ARG A 64 18.39 -6.99 12.79
CA ARG A 64 19.02 -6.09 13.76
C ARG A 64 20.08 -6.78 14.63
N THR A 65 19.91 -8.07 14.91
CA THR A 65 20.79 -8.83 15.82
C THR A 65 22.01 -9.39 15.11
N CYS A 66 21.82 -10.17 14.04
CA CYS A 66 22.92 -10.86 13.35
C CYS A 66 23.41 -10.15 12.09
N GLN A 67 22.78 -9.04 11.70
CA GLN A 67 23.10 -8.24 10.51
C GLN A 67 23.03 -9.00 9.17
N GLN A 68 22.47 -10.21 9.16
CA GLN A 68 22.27 -10.99 7.95
C GLN A 68 21.00 -10.56 7.20
N PRO A 69 21.03 -10.58 5.85
CA PRO A 69 19.85 -10.37 5.05
C PRO A 69 18.84 -11.53 5.24
N PHE A 70 17.56 -11.22 5.31
CA PHE A 70 16.48 -12.21 5.38
C PHE A 70 15.23 -11.74 4.64
N SER A 71 14.42 -12.69 4.17
CA SER A 71 13.14 -12.40 3.54
C SER A 71 12.01 -12.39 4.57
N ALA A 72 11.16 -11.37 4.50
CA ALA A 72 9.94 -11.32 5.30
C ALA A 72 8.82 -12.05 4.55
N GLU A 73 8.68 -13.35 4.74
CA GLU A 73 7.62 -14.13 4.07
C GLU A 73 6.20 -13.67 4.48
N THR A 74 6.05 -13.15 5.71
CA THR A 74 4.77 -12.61 6.20
C THR A 74 4.97 -11.37 7.09
N SER A 75 4.69 -10.18 6.57
CA SER A 75 4.46 -9.01 7.42
C SER A 75 3.10 -9.14 8.10
N ARG A 76 3.05 -9.72 9.30
CA ARG A 76 1.80 -9.76 10.08
C ARG A 76 1.44 -8.34 10.52
N ALA A 77 0.19 -7.92 10.23
CA ALA A 77 -0.40 -6.66 10.70
C ALA A 77 0.32 -5.37 10.26
N GLY A 78 0.88 -5.33 9.04
CA GLY A 78 1.42 -4.10 8.45
C GLY A 78 2.75 -3.61 9.05
N ARG A 79 3.37 -4.37 9.97
CA ARG A 79 4.71 -4.06 10.48
C ARG A 79 5.75 -4.95 9.78
N LYS A 80 6.82 -4.33 9.29
CA LYS A 80 7.97 -5.06 8.73
C LYS A 80 8.70 -5.79 9.87
N PRO A 81 9.00 -7.09 9.75
CA PRO A 81 9.77 -7.80 10.76
C PRO A 81 11.20 -7.25 10.81
N VAL A 82 11.78 -7.21 12.02
CA VAL A 82 13.12 -6.64 12.27
C VAL A 82 14.17 -7.72 12.53
N PHE A 83 13.73 -8.97 12.75
CA PHE A 83 14.58 -10.09 13.12
C PHE A 83 14.33 -11.27 12.19
N CYS A 84 15.39 -11.93 11.76
CA CYS A 84 15.32 -13.11 10.89
C CYS A 84 14.77 -14.36 11.59
N SER A 85 14.86 -14.43 12.92
CA SER A 85 14.38 -15.57 13.71
C SER A 85 13.91 -15.16 15.09
N ALA A 86 13.14 -16.06 15.73
CA ALA A 86 12.75 -15.92 17.13
C ALA A 86 13.97 -15.89 18.08
N GLU A 87 15.07 -16.53 17.71
CA GLU A 87 16.32 -16.53 18.46
C GLU A 87 16.99 -15.16 18.44
N CYS A 88 17.12 -14.54 17.26
CA CYS A 88 17.64 -13.19 17.14
C CYS A 88 16.80 -12.18 17.93
N ARG A 89 15.47 -12.34 17.93
CA ARG A 89 14.57 -11.52 18.75
C ARG A 89 14.80 -11.71 20.25
N ARG A 90 14.97 -12.95 20.71
CA ARG A 90 15.25 -13.24 22.13
C ARG A 90 16.61 -12.68 22.56
N ALA A 91 17.63 -12.82 21.73
CA ALA A 91 18.96 -12.30 22.00
C ALA A 91 18.96 -10.76 22.15
N ASP A 92 18.29 -10.05 21.24
CA ASP A 92 18.11 -8.58 21.32
C ASP A 92 17.36 -8.17 22.59
N HIS A 93 16.27 -8.89 22.93
CA HIS A 93 15.52 -8.63 24.17
C HIS A 93 16.38 -8.80 25.43
N ILE A 94 17.19 -9.86 25.50
CA ILE A 94 18.10 -10.09 26.63
C ILE A 94 19.16 -8.99 26.72
N ALA A 95 19.76 -8.60 25.59
CA ALA A 95 20.74 -7.52 25.55
C ALA A 95 20.15 -6.19 26.02
N ASN A 96 18.94 -5.84 25.55
CA ASN A 96 18.23 -4.63 25.98
C ASN A 96 17.91 -4.66 27.48
N LEU A 97 17.46 -5.81 28.02
CA LEU A 97 17.20 -5.95 29.45
C LEU A 97 18.48 -5.79 30.29
N ARG A 98 19.62 -6.32 29.82
CA ARG A 98 20.92 -6.13 30.51
C ARG A 98 21.32 -4.66 30.53
N SER A 99 21.25 -3.98 29.38
CA SER A 99 21.55 -2.55 29.29
C SER A 99 20.65 -1.72 30.19
N TRP A 100 19.33 -1.99 30.20
CA TRP A 100 18.38 -1.30 31.08
C TRP A 100 18.69 -1.48 32.56
N ARG A 101 19.12 -2.68 32.98
CA ARG A 101 19.53 -2.94 34.36
C ARG A 101 20.79 -2.17 34.73
N GLU A 102 21.79 -2.15 33.86
CA GLU A 102 23.04 -1.41 34.10
C GLU A 102 22.77 0.10 34.24
N SER A 103 21.93 0.66 33.35
CA SER A 103 21.55 2.08 33.42
C SER A 103 20.76 2.47 34.68
N ARG A 104 20.26 1.48 35.43
CA ARG A 104 19.51 1.70 36.68
C ARG A 104 20.29 1.27 37.92
N ARG A 105 21.55 0.89 37.76
CA ARG A 105 22.41 0.54 38.88
C ARG A 105 22.70 1.83 39.66
N PRO A 106 22.37 1.90 40.96
CA PRO A 106 22.76 3.04 41.78
C PRO A 106 24.29 3.12 41.80
N GLU A 107 24.84 4.32 41.70
CA GLU A 107 26.28 4.52 41.85
C GLU A 107 26.70 4.07 43.25
N PRO A 108 27.84 3.37 43.40
CA PRO A 108 28.37 3.04 44.70
C PRO A 108 28.76 4.33 45.45
N ASP A 109 28.20 4.52 46.65
CA ASP A 109 28.60 5.53 47.64
C ASP A 109 30.08 5.35 48.07
#